data_AF-A0A0W8DJM4-F1
#
_entry.id   AF-A0A0W8DJM4-F1
#
_cell.length_a   1.000
_cell.length_b   1.000
_cell.length_c   1.000
_cell.angle_alpha   90.00
_cell.angle_beta   90.00
_cell.angle_gamma   90.00
#
_symmetry.space_group_name_H-M   'P 1'
#
loop_
_entity.id
_entity.type
_entity.pdbx_description
1 polymer ?
#
loop_
_entity_poly.entity_id
_entity_poly.type
_entity_poly.pdbx_seq_one_letter_code
_entity_poly.pdbx_strand_id
1 'polypeptide(L)'
;MLATWRTIEVLRSTASPTESFGSLTASLIADYLGGGHIRDSRLVQSLLDGDTTPRNYTIFLESETKTSIENCSEVPLFNSEIYNFNFLTHSYLEMVLDTSYNTSVLADLELVVVVVDCSFTALVSGDPSVVRIFDLVRSHDNSSDLYLVTVSLSVQDYDVPDLNKNGPALLGMLSVINAMNAASVEQFYMVAPTYPFQRSLEFEIFDFIGITNDSHLELRTIPPDPLTQPVTSLFTARNRGFYDGEVQSNTHSMYSLLDAADTKSMLTRWEWYGETIIADSWAWVHGIHLVFGMQTVYSLIILLLVTYQNIRVGKIWIGAPFAAVSTTTLVSRGFLVMISWYVNSFWTLYEFALSNAAKLSGNEIVHVHKELVHADVLVVYLGIVAFLSWVIRERIDPAIAIFLFEIIHKHRLSFIKISPPILNKIITYSDSVFHLGKAEVSSSVNDMSPLDFWSTFQIPKKDGTFLAASFFPKISLLGLIICYAILRKIYRYFYPEPVHQRSSQSKSQSANEKTALTLKGTLTNFEISTGAELQTRFGVISDYKNYVYFKGMKFASADGVYCSGYVIVNGKFLAKSKDLVAVAMIKLVRARFTNVYVYEVEGNTVKDTARLVCPETFTWSDMWQLNVTVLL
;
A
#
# COMPACT_ATOMS: atom_id res chain seq x y z
N MET A 1 3.85 16.18 -0.66
CA MET A 1 3.80 16.30 -2.13
C MET A 1 3.40 14.98 -2.77
N LEU A 2 4.19 13.91 -2.65
CA LEU A 2 3.83 12.60 -3.23
C LEU A 2 2.49 12.07 -2.68
N ALA A 3 2.27 12.11 -1.36
CA ALA A 3 0.97 11.77 -0.76
C ALA A 3 -0.20 12.56 -1.37
N THR A 4 -0.03 13.86 -1.61
CA THR A 4 -1.06 14.71 -2.24
C THR A 4 -1.33 14.29 -3.69
N TRP A 5 -0.31 13.89 -4.43
CA TRP A 5 -0.50 13.35 -5.79
C TRP A 5 -1.30 12.05 -5.75
N ARG A 6 -0.95 11.14 -4.84
CA ARG A 6 -1.71 9.89 -4.61
C ARG A 6 -3.15 10.15 -4.18
N THR A 7 -3.41 11.19 -3.39
CA THR A 7 -4.78 11.61 -3.06
C THR A 7 -5.61 11.91 -4.31
N ILE A 8 -5.02 12.55 -5.32
CA ILE A 8 -5.74 12.86 -6.57
C ILE A 8 -6.01 11.59 -7.38
N GLU A 9 -5.06 10.66 -7.43
CA GLU A 9 -5.24 9.37 -8.11
C GLU A 9 -6.40 8.57 -7.48
N VAL A 10 -6.44 8.47 -6.15
CA VAL A 10 -7.51 7.78 -5.41
C VAL A 10 -8.87 8.47 -5.58
N LEU A 11 -8.92 9.80 -5.55
CA LEU A 11 -10.18 10.54 -5.79
C LEU A 11 -10.71 10.38 -7.21
N ARG A 12 -9.85 10.04 -8.16
CA ARG A 12 -10.21 9.77 -9.56
C ARG A 12 -10.44 8.29 -9.83
N SER A 13 -10.25 7.42 -8.84
CA SER A 13 -10.26 5.97 -9.01
C SER A 13 -9.37 5.53 -10.18
N THR A 14 -8.17 6.13 -10.27
CA THR A 14 -7.25 5.83 -11.38
C THR A 14 -6.73 4.40 -11.22
N ALA A 15 -6.83 3.59 -12.27
CA ALA A 15 -6.29 2.24 -12.28
C ALA A 15 -4.77 2.25 -12.03
N SER A 16 -4.28 1.28 -11.26
CA SER A 16 -2.85 1.04 -11.10
C SER A 16 -2.25 0.57 -12.42
N PRO A 17 -0.92 0.70 -12.63
CA PRO A 17 -0.26 0.02 -13.74
C PRO A 17 -0.56 -1.49 -13.69
N THR A 18 -0.67 -2.11 -14.87
CA THR A 18 -0.84 -3.56 -14.99
C THR A 18 0.28 -4.29 -14.23
N GLU A 19 -0.10 -5.18 -13.33
CA GLU A 19 0.81 -5.98 -12.52
C GLU A 19 0.48 -7.47 -12.61
N SER A 20 1.46 -8.32 -12.28
CA SER A 20 1.24 -9.77 -12.18
C SER A 20 0.74 -10.11 -10.79
N PHE A 21 -0.38 -10.82 -10.72
CA PHE A 21 -0.99 -11.30 -9.48
C PHE A 21 -0.53 -12.71 -9.10
N GLY A 22 0.40 -13.29 -9.88
CA GLY A 22 0.98 -14.60 -9.67
C GLY A 22 0.84 -15.50 -10.90
N SER A 23 1.48 -16.66 -10.82
CA SER A 23 1.40 -17.72 -11.82
C SER A 23 0.93 -18.99 -11.13
N LEU A 24 -0.11 -19.61 -11.67
CA LEU A 24 -0.47 -20.98 -11.32
C LEU A 24 0.38 -21.92 -12.16
N THR A 25 1.08 -22.85 -11.54
CA THR A 25 2.04 -23.71 -12.22
C THR A 25 1.71 -25.19 -12.05
N ALA A 26 1.89 -25.99 -13.09
CA ALA A 26 1.80 -27.45 -13.10
C ALA A 26 3.12 -28.00 -13.67
N SER A 27 3.95 -28.59 -12.82
CA SER A 27 5.33 -28.95 -13.18
C SER A 27 5.51 -30.37 -13.69
N LEU A 28 4.73 -31.33 -13.18
CA LEU A 28 4.96 -32.76 -13.43
C LEU A 28 4.51 -33.17 -14.82
N ILE A 29 3.40 -32.61 -15.33
CA ILE A 29 2.83 -33.02 -16.61
C ILE A 29 3.83 -32.88 -17.76
N ALA A 30 4.63 -31.80 -17.79
CA ALA A 30 5.61 -31.59 -18.84
C ALA A 30 6.71 -32.67 -18.87
N ASP A 31 7.13 -33.16 -17.71
CA ASP A 31 8.15 -34.19 -17.61
C ASP A 31 7.62 -35.57 -18.04
N TYR A 32 6.34 -35.84 -17.77
CA TYR A 32 5.66 -37.05 -18.24
C TYR A 32 5.42 -37.04 -19.76
N LEU A 33 5.25 -35.86 -20.36
CA LEU A 33 5.08 -35.71 -21.81
C LEU A 33 6.40 -35.67 -22.59
N GLY A 34 7.47 -35.14 -22.00
CA GLY A 34 8.75 -34.98 -22.66
C GLY A 34 8.74 -33.88 -23.72
N GLY A 35 9.60 -33.99 -24.74
CA GLY A 35 9.80 -32.96 -25.78
C GLY A 35 9.33 -33.36 -27.19
N GLY A 36 8.71 -34.52 -27.36
CA GLY A 36 8.34 -35.10 -28.66
C GLY A 36 6.82 -35.20 -28.87
N HIS A 37 6.41 -36.19 -29.67
CA HIS A 37 5.00 -36.53 -29.86
C HIS A 37 4.38 -37.10 -28.58
N ILE A 38 3.11 -36.81 -28.32
CA ILE A 38 2.39 -37.30 -27.14
C ILE A 38 2.38 -38.84 -27.10
N ARG A 39 2.29 -39.51 -28.25
CA ARG A 39 2.36 -40.98 -28.35
C ARG A 39 3.63 -41.58 -27.74
N ASP A 40 4.77 -40.92 -27.93
CA ASP A 40 6.08 -41.42 -27.52
C ASP A 40 6.42 -41.02 -26.08
N SER A 41 5.51 -40.29 -25.42
CA SER A 41 5.71 -39.81 -24.07
C SER A 41 5.76 -40.93 -23.04
N ARG A 42 6.37 -40.64 -21.89
CA ARG A 42 6.39 -41.54 -20.74
C ARG A 42 4.97 -41.79 -20.21
N LEU A 43 4.09 -40.79 -20.29
CA LEU A 43 2.68 -40.92 -19.93
C LEU A 43 2.00 -42.05 -20.71
N VAL A 44 2.28 -42.19 -22.00
CA VAL A 44 1.66 -43.23 -22.84
C VAL A 44 2.44 -44.53 -22.77
N GLN A 45 3.75 -44.49 -23.01
CA GLN A 45 4.57 -45.69 -23.18
C GLN A 45 4.89 -46.41 -21.86
N SER A 46 5.08 -45.67 -20.77
CA SER A 46 5.51 -46.25 -19.49
C SER A 46 4.39 -46.34 -18.46
N LEU A 47 3.44 -45.39 -18.44
CA LEU A 47 2.37 -45.40 -17.45
C LEU A 47 1.12 -46.16 -17.94
N LEU A 48 0.81 -46.10 -19.23
CA LEU A 48 -0.30 -46.83 -19.85
C LEU A 48 0.14 -48.09 -20.59
N ASP A 49 1.43 -48.46 -20.55
CA ASP A 49 2.01 -49.58 -21.30
C ASP A 49 1.68 -49.56 -22.81
N GLY A 50 1.50 -48.36 -23.38
CA GLY A 50 1.10 -48.16 -24.78
C GLY A 50 -0.37 -48.49 -25.08
N ASP A 51 -1.17 -48.84 -24.08
CA ASP A 51 -2.60 -49.15 -24.23
C ASP A 51 -3.45 -47.87 -24.10
N THR A 52 -4.05 -47.48 -25.23
CA THR A 52 -4.88 -46.27 -25.37
C THR A 52 -6.38 -46.56 -25.25
N THR A 53 -6.77 -47.70 -24.70
CA THR A 53 -8.19 -47.96 -24.43
C THR A 53 -8.75 -47.01 -23.35
N PRO A 54 -9.99 -46.49 -23.52
CA PRO A 54 -10.61 -45.60 -22.54
C PRO A 54 -10.60 -46.18 -21.12
N ARG A 55 -10.26 -45.34 -20.14
CA ARG A 55 -10.16 -45.68 -18.73
C ARG A 55 -11.36 -45.17 -17.94
N ASN A 56 -11.68 -45.87 -16.86
CA ASN A 56 -12.74 -45.50 -15.92
C ASN A 56 -12.20 -44.90 -14.61
N TYR A 57 -10.99 -44.35 -14.66
CA TYR A 57 -10.30 -43.73 -13.53
C TYR A 57 -9.52 -42.50 -14.00
N THR A 58 -9.17 -41.62 -13.04
CA THR A 58 -8.29 -40.47 -13.26
C THR A 58 -6.88 -40.82 -12.81
N ILE A 59 -5.86 -40.35 -13.51
CA ILE A 59 -4.47 -40.49 -13.10
C ILE A 59 -4.01 -39.23 -12.39
N PHE A 60 -3.48 -39.39 -11.19
CA PHE A 60 -2.88 -38.34 -10.38
C PHE A 60 -1.35 -38.45 -10.44
N LEU A 61 -0.68 -37.42 -10.96
CA LEU A 61 0.78 -37.34 -10.97
C LEU A 61 1.24 -36.75 -9.63
N GLU A 62 1.77 -37.57 -8.73
CA GLU A 62 2.19 -37.14 -7.39
C GLU A 62 3.65 -36.64 -7.35
N SER A 63 4.51 -37.26 -8.15
CA SER A 63 5.91 -36.85 -8.30
C SER A 63 6.43 -37.29 -9.67
N GLU A 64 7.71 -37.04 -9.97
CA GLU A 64 8.35 -37.51 -11.21
C GLU A 64 8.27 -39.05 -11.40
N THR A 65 8.05 -39.83 -10.33
CA THR A 65 8.05 -41.30 -10.41
C THR A 65 6.83 -41.97 -9.77
N LYS A 66 6.00 -41.22 -9.05
CA LYS A 66 4.86 -41.76 -8.30
C LYS A 66 3.56 -41.24 -8.91
N THR A 67 2.64 -42.16 -9.16
CA THR A 67 1.29 -41.86 -9.64
C THR A 67 0.26 -42.59 -8.80
N SER A 68 -0.95 -42.05 -8.74
CA SER A 68 -2.09 -42.64 -8.03
C SER A 68 -3.33 -42.62 -8.93
N ILE A 69 -4.31 -43.47 -8.62
CA ILE A 69 -5.63 -43.48 -9.26
C ILE A 69 -6.74 -43.04 -8.30
N GLU A 70 -6.39 -42.75 -7.05
CA GLU A 70 -7.36 -42.41 -6.00
C GLU A 70 -7.36 -40.91 -5.68
N ASN A 71 -6.19 -40.32 -5.46
CA ASN A 71 -6.03 -38.91 -5.06
C ASN A 71 -4.56 -38.44 -5.13
N CYS A 72 -4.35 -37.15 -4.84
CA CYS A 72 -3.04 -36.58 -4.53
C CYS A 72 -2.71 -36.73 -3.04
N SER A 73 -2.09 -37.85 -2.63
CA SER A 73 -1.95 -38.23 -1.22
C SER A 73 -1.12 -37.26 -0.36
N GLU A 74 -0.20 -36.51 -0.97
CA GLU A 74 0.69 -35.57 -0.30
C GLU A 74 0.17 -34.13 -0.29
N VAL A 75 -1.04 -33.88 -0.83
CA VAL A 75 -1.63 -32.54 -0.89
C VAL A 75 -2.70 -32.37 0.20
N PRO A 76 -2.45 -31.57 1.26
CA PRO A 76 -3.34 -31.49 2.42
C PRO A 76 -4.72 -30.89 2.13
N LEU A 77 -4.82 -30.01 1.13
CA LEU A 77 -6.04 -29.29 0.75
C LEU A 77 -6.70 -29.90 -0.49
N PHE A 78 -6.39 -31.15 -0.82
CA PHE A 78 -6.99 -31.84 -1.96
C PHE A 78 -8.51 -31.91 -1.84
N ASN A 79 -9.21 -31.45 -2.89
CA ASN A 79 -10.66 -31.48 -2.97
C ASN A 79 -11.12 -32.62 -3.89
N SER A 80 -11.61 -33.71 -3.29
CA SER A 80 -12.10 -34.88 -4.03
C SER A 80 -13.40 -34.64 -4.80
N GLU A 81 -14.19 -33.62 -4.45
CA GLU A 81 -15.42 -33.28 -5.18
C GLU A 81 -15.12 -32.64 -6.54
N ILE A 82 -14.01 -31.93 -6.65
CA ILE A 82 -13.50 -31.37 -7.91
C ILE A 82 -12.68 -32.42 -8.67
N TYR A 83 -11.67 -32.99 -7.99
CA TYR A 83 -10.69 -33.86 -8.64
C TYR A 83 -11.10 -35.33 -8.54
N ASN A 84 -12.18 -35.71 -9.22
CA ASN A 84 -12.61 -37.10 -9.37
C ASN A 84 -12.99 -37.46 -10.81
N PHE A 85 -12.99 -38.75 -11.10
CA PHE A 85 -13.28 -39.28 -12.43
C PHE A 85 -14.64 -38.83 -12.98
N ASN A 86 -15.68 -38.85 -12.17
CA ASN A 86 -17.04 -38.54 -12.63
C ASN A 86 -17.16 -37.08 -13.07
N PHE A 87 -16.73 -36.14 -12.22
CA PHE A 87 -16.82 -34.71 -12.52
C PHE A 87 -15.93 -34.30 -13.70
N LEU A 88 -14.66 -34.75 -13.71
CA LEU A 88 -13.72 -34.36 -14.75
C LEU A 88 -14.07 -34.95 -16.12
N THR A 89 -14.47 -36.23 -16.17
CA THR A 89 -14.91 -36.87 -17.42
C THR A 89 -16.22 -36.28 -17.91
N HIS A 90 -17.17 -36.02 -17.02
CA HIS A 90 -18.42 -35.34 -17.39
C HIS A 90 -18.14 -33.95 -17.97
N SER A 91 -17.23 -33.19 -17.35
CA SER A 91 -16.80 -31.88 -17.86
C SER A 91 -16.25 -32.00 -19.28
N TYR A 92 -15.36 -32.97 -19.56
CA TYR A 92 -14.85 -33.20 -20.91
C TYR A 92 -15.95 -33.52 -21.93
N LEU A 93 -16.86 -34.43 -21.58
CA LEU A 93 -17.93 -34.85 -22.47
C LEU A 93 -18.91 -33.71 -22.79
N GLU A 94 -19.28 -32.90 -21.79
CA GLU A 94 -20.11 -31.70 -22.01
C GLU A 94 -19.39 -30.67 -22.88
N MET A 95 -18.08 -30.43 -22.65
CA MET A 95 -17.28 -29.55 -23.51
C MET A 95 -17.30 -30.02 -24.96
N VAL A 96 -17.06 -31.30 -25.24
CA VAL A 96 -17.10 -31.85 -26.62
C VAL A 96 -18.50 -31.72 -27.22
N LEU A 97 -19.55 -32.07 -26.46
CA LEU A 97 -20.93 -32.02 -26.93
C LEU A 97 -21.37 -30.60 -27.27
N ASP A 98 -21.19 -29.68 -26.33
CA ASP A 98 -21.62 -28.29 -26.43
C ASP A 98 -20.86 -27.55 -27.53
N THR A 99 -19.58 -27.87 -27.75
CA THR A 99 -18.74 -27.18 -28.75
C THR A 99 -18.77 -27.82 -30.15
N SER A 100 -19.44 -28.95 -30.32
CA SER A 100 -19.45 -29.75 -31.55
C SER A 100 -19.96 -29.04 -32.80
N TYR A 101 -20.77 -27.98 -32.65
CA TYR A 101 -21.30 -27.20 -33.78
C TYR A 101 -20.24 -26.36 -34.52
N ASN A 102 -19.09 -26.11 -33.89
CA ASN A 102 -18.03 -25.28 -34.47
C ASN A 102 -16.66 -25.99 -34.46
N THR A 103 -16.32 -26.72 -33.40
CA THR A 103 -15.00 -27.36 -33.27
C THR A 103 -15.04 -28.82 -33.72
N SER A 104 -14.72 -29.08 -34.99
CA SER A 104 -14.65 -30.47 -35.50
C SER A 104 -13.52 -31.27 -34.84
N VAL A 105 -12.42 -30.61 -34.47
CA VAL A 105 -11.22 -31.25 -33.90
C VAL A 105 -11.54 -32.05 -32.64
N LEU A 106 -12.38 -31.52 -31.73
CA LEU A 106 -12.73 -32.22 -30.49
C LEU A 106 -13.76 -33.34 -30.72
N ALA A 107 -14.64 -33.18 -31.70
CA ALA A 107 -15.65 -34.19 -32.04
C ALA A 107 -15.05 -35.48 -32.63
N ASP A 108 -13.88 -35.38 -33.27
CA ASP A 108 -13.17 -36.51 -33.88
C ASP A 108 -12.26 -37.27 -32.88
N LEU A 109 -12.25 -36.86 -31.60
CA LEU A 109 -11.37 -37.37 -30.55
C LEU A 109 -12.14 -38.13 -29.45
N GLU A 110 -11.64 -39.30 -29.09
CA GLU A 110 -12.12 -40.14 -27.99
C GLU A 110 -11.24 -39.96 -26.75
N LEU A 111 -11.86 -39.72 -25.58
CA LEU A 111 -11.15 -39.62 -24.31
C LEU A 111 -10.53 -40.96 -23.90
N VAL A 112 -9.22 -40.99 -23.70
CA VAL A 112 -8.49 -42.14 -23.18
C VAL A 112 -8.47 -42.10 -21.65
N VAL A 113 -7.94 -41.03 -21.07
CA VAL A 113 -7.84 -40.86 -19.61
C VAL A 113 -7.65 -39.39 -19.24
N VAL A 114 -8.24 -38.99 -18.12
CA VAL A 114 -8.00 -37.67 -17.51
C VAL A 114 -6.77 -37.74 -16.62
N VAL A 115 -5.87 -36.77 -16.76
CA VAL A 115 -4.66 -36.64 -15.94
C VAL A 115 -4.70 -35.35 -15.13
N VAL A 116 -4.41 -35.48 -13.83
CA VAL A 116 -4.31 -34.38 -12.86
C VAL A 116 -2.87 -34.27 -12.39
N ASP A 117 -2.30 -33.09 -12.52
CA ASP A 117 -0.98 -32.77 -11.98
C ASP A 117 -1.11 -32.32 -10.51
N CYS A 118 -0.66 -33.15 -9.56
CA CYS A 118 -0.77 -32.83 -8.14
C CYS A 118 0.15 -31.68 -7.69
N SER A 119 1.09 -31.24 -8.54
CA SER A 119 1.89 -30.04 -8.29
C SER A 119 1.17 -28.74 -8.65
N PHE A 120 -0.05 -28.81 -9.21
CA PHE A 120 -0.78 -27.62 -9.64
C PHE A 120 -1.04 -26.66 -8.48
N THR A 121 -0.59 -25.41 -8.60
CA THR A 121 -0.62 -24.43 -7.49
C THR A 121 -2.00 -24.26 -6.86
N ALA A 122 -3.07 -24.15 -7.66
CA ALA A 122 -4.43 -23.98 -7.15
C ALA A 122 -4.94 -25.23 -6.41
N LEU A 123 -4.55 -26.43 -6.86
CA LEU A 123 -4.86 -27.69 -6.17
C LEU A 123 -4.12 -27.74 -4.82
N VAL A 124 -2.84 -27.36 -4.79
CA VAL A 124 -2.03 -27.32 -3.55
C VAL A 124 -2.55 -26.29 -2.56
N SER A 125 -2.97 -25.12 -3.03
CA SER A 125 -3.55 -24.07 -2.18
C SER A 125 -5.02 -24.30 -1.83
N GLY A 126 -5.67 -25.32 -2.40
CA GLY A 126 -7.08 -25.61 -2.22
C GLY A 126 -8.00 -24.50 -2.74
N ASP A 127 -7.68 -23.87 -3.87
CA ASP A 127 -8.52 -22.85 -4.52
C ASP A 127 -9.60 -23.54 -5.37
N PRO A 128 -10.89 -23.47 -4.97
CA PRO A 128 -12.00 -24.14 -5.65
C PRO A 128 -12.54 -23.34 -6.86
N SER A 129 -11.99 -22.16 -7.15
CA SER A 129 -12.46 -21.31 -8.26
C SER A 129 -11.71 -21.55 -9.58
N VAL A 130 -10.66 -22.37 -9.56
CA VAL A 130 -9.79 -22.62 -10.71
C VAL A 130 -9.40 -24.11 -10.78
N VAL A 131 -9.50 -24.69 -11.97
CA VAL A 131 -9.14 -26.08 -12.24
C VAL A 131 -8.29 -26.15 -13.49
N ARG A 132 -7.30 -27.04 -13.48
CA ARG A 132 -6.52 -27.36 -14.67
C ARG A 132 -6.43 -28.87 -14.82
N ILE A 133 -6.83 -29.36 -16.00
CA ILE A 133 -6.83 -30.79 -16.34
C ILE A 133 -6.16 -31.02 -17.68
N PHE A 134 -5.65 -32.24 -17.84
CA PHE A 134 -4.94 -32.69 -19.02
C PHE A 134 -5.59 -33.98 -19.52
N ASP A 135 -6.37 -33.87 -20.57
CA ASP A 135 -7.12 -34.98 -21.15
C ASP A 135 -6.28 -35.64 -22.24
N LEU A 136 -5.90 -36.90 -22.04
CA LEU A 136 -5.28 -37.69 -23.09
C LEU A 136 -6.38 -38.24 -23.98
N VAL A 137 -6.31 -37.94 -25.27
CA VAL A 137 -7.35 -38.29 -26.24
C VAL A 137 -6.71 -38.93 -27.48
N ARG A 138 -7.49 -39.74 -28.19
CA ARG A 138 -7.05 -40.39 -29.44
C ARG A 138 -8.03 -40.12 -30.58
N SER A 139 -7.56 -40.15 -31.82
CA SER A 139 -8.46 -40.09 -32.98
C SER A 139 -9.38 -41.31 -33.04
N HIS A 140 -10.65 -41.09 -33.37
CA HIS A 140 -11.60 -42.16 -33.68
C HIS A 140 -11.16 -43.03 -34.87
N ASP A 141 -10.52 -42.42 -35.87
CA ASP A 141 -10.07 -43.10 -37.08
C ASP A 141 -8.75 -43.86 -36.88
N ASN A 142 -7.88 -43.36 -36.01
CA ASN A 142 -6.56 -43.95 -35.77
C ASN A 142 -6.17 -43.89 -34.29
N SER A 143 -6.26 -45.03 -33.61
CA SER A 143 -5.91 -45.17 -32.18
C SER A 143 -4.43 -44.93 -31.85
N SER A 144 -3.56 -44.82 -32.87
CA SER A 144 -2.16 -44.44 -32.73
C SER A 144 -1.93 -42.92 -32.76
N ASP A 145 -2.91 -42.14 -33.20
CA ASP A 145 -2.82 -40.69 -33.24
C ASP A 145 -3.38 -40.12 -31.94
N LEU A 146 -2.49 -39.57 -31.12
CA LEU A 146 -2.75 -39.16 -29.75
C LEU A 146 -2.51 -37.67 -29.59
N TYR A 147 -3.41 -37.05 -28.84
CA TYR A 147 -3.37 -35.63 -28.51
C TYR A 147 -3.51 -35.45 -27.01
N LEU A 148 -2.96 -34.37 -26.50
CA LEU A 148 -3.26 -33.86 -25.18
C LEU A 148 -4.15 -32.63 -25.33
N VAL A 149 -5.34 -32.68 -24.74
CA VAL A 149 -6.21 -31.52 -24.60
C VAL A 149 -5.96 -30.94 -23.22
N THR A 150 -5.34 -29.77 -23.16
CA THR A 150 -5.19 -29.02 -21.91
C THR A 150 -6.43 -28.17 -21.71
N VAL A 151 -7.06 -28.28 -20.55
CA VAL A 151 -8.24 -27.47 -20.21
C VAL A 151 -7.95 -26.68 -18.93
N SER A 152 -7.95 -25.36 -19.07
CA SER A 152 -7.83 -24.40 -17.97
C SER A 152 -9.19 -23.77 -17.71
N LEU A 153 -9.81 -24.10 -16.58
CA LEU A 153 -11.13 -23.64 -16.18
C LEU A 153 -11.02 -22.64 -15.03
N SER A 154 -11.68 -21.49 -15.14
CA SER A 154 -11.71 -20.47 -14.09
C SER A 154 -13.12 -19.91 -13.95
N VAL A 155 -13.65 -19.91 -12.73
CA VAL A 155 -14.89 -19.20 -12.41
C VAL A 155 -14.58 -17.71 -12.31
N GLN A 156 -15.30 -16.89 -13.07
CA GLN A 156 -15.06 -15.45 -13.24
C GLN A 156 -16.38 -14.68 -13.24
N ASP A 157 -16.30 -13.37 -13.02
CA ASP A 157 -17.40 -12.46 -13.28
C ASP A 157 -17.55 -12.29 -14.80
N TYR A 158 -18.78 -12.20 -15.30
CA TYR A 158 -19.07 -11.86 -16.69
C TYR A 158 -20.13 -10.77 -16.79
N ASP A 159 -20.08 -10.03 -17.90
CA ASP A 159 -21.07 -9.04 -18.29
C ASP A 159 -21.33 -9.10 -19.80
N VAL A 160 -22.59 -8.99 -20.20
CA VAL A 160 -23.06 -8.87 -21.58
C VAL A 160 -23.91 -7.61 -21.66
N PRO A 161 -23.30 -6.45 -21.95
CA PRO A 161 -23.97 -5.15 -21.90
C PRO A 161 -25.21 -5.07 -22.79
N ASP A 162 -25.12 -5.63 -24.00
CA ASP A 162 -26.20 -5.60 -24.99
C ASP A 162 -27.49 -6.30 -24.50
N LEU A 163 -27.35 -7.24 -23.57
CA LEU A 163 -28.45 -7.99 -22.98
C LEU A 163 -28.74 -7.57 -21.52
N ASN A 164 -27.98 -6.64 -20.95
CA ASN A 164 -28.01 -6.26 -19.54
C ASN A 164 -27.98 -7.50 -18.62
N LYS A 165 -27.07 -8.45 -18.93
CA LYS A 165 -26.87 -9.69 -18.18
C LYS A 165 -25.48 -9.71 -17.56
N ASN A 166 -25.40 -10.03 -16.28
CA ASN A 166 -24.15 -10.24 -15.57
C ASN A 166 -24.28 -11.38 -14.56
N GLY A 167 -23.15 -11.86 -14.06
CA GLY A 167 -23.12 -12.90 -13.03
C GLY A 167 -21.80 -13.66 -13.03
N PRO A 168 -21.77 -14.85 -12.42
CA PRO A 168 -20.64 -15.76 -12.54
C PRO A 168 -20.70 -16.53 -13.86
N ALA A 169 -19.54 -16.85 -14.41
CA ALA A 169 -19.40 -17.78 -15.52
C ALA A 169 -18.14 -18.63 -15.33
N LEU A 170 -18.13 -19.82 -15.92
CA LEU A 170 -16.93 -20.63 -16.03
C LEU A 170 -16.26 -20.36 -17.38
N LEU A 171 -15.11 -19.69 -17.35
CA LEU A 171 -14.26 -19.50 -18.51
C LEU A 171 -13.37 -20.75 -18.70
N GLY A 172 -13.45 -21.35 -19.87
CA GLY A 172 -12.58 -22.44 -20.30
C GLY A 172 -11.64 -22.00 -21.42
N MET A 173 -10.34 -22.22 -21.22
CA MET A 173 -9.30 -22.08 -22.24
C MET A 173 -8.78 -23.48 -22.58
N LEU A 174 -8.98 -23.91 -23.82
CA LEU A 174 -8.54 -25.22 -24.30
C LEU A 174 -7.36 -25.10 -25.23
N SER A 175 -6.51 -26.12 -25.25
CA SER A 175 -5.41 -26.21 -26.19
C SER A 175 -5.17 -27.66 -26.61
N VAL A 176 -5.06 -27.92 -27.90
CA VAL A 176 -4.91 -29.28 -28.46
C VAL A 176 -3.48 -29.49 -28.94
N ILE A 177 -2.78 -30.46 -28.34
CA ILE A 177 -1.34 -30.68 -28.54
C ILE A 177 -1.10 -32.09 -29.08
N ASN A 178 -0.57 -32.23 -30.30
CA ASN A 178 -0.06 -33.52 -30.80
C ASN A 178 1.41 -33.75 -30.44
N ALA A 179 2.20 -32.68 -30.39
CA ALA A 179 3.63 -32.73 -30.12
C ALA A 179 4.10 -31.52 -29.31
N MET A 180 4.98 -31.75 -28.35
CA MET A 180 5.51 -30.74 -27.44
C MET A 180 6.47 -29.75 -28.12
N ASN A 181 6.96 -30.09 -29.32
CA ASN A 181 7.82 -29.24 -30.15
C ASN A 181 7.04 -28.48 -31.24
N ALA A 182 5.70 -28.46 -31.19
CA ALA A 182 4.88 -27.70 -32.13
C ALA A 182 5.19 -26.20 -32.03
N ALA A 183 5.22 -25.53 -33.20
CA ALA A 183 5.56 -24.11 -33.30
C ALA A 183 4.41 -23.18 -32.88
N SER A 184 3.17 -23.69 -32.88
CA SER A 184 1.97 -22.98 -32.44
C SER A 184 0.94 -24.01 -32.01
N VAL A 185 0.18 -23.70 -30.96
CA VAL A 185 -0.89 -24.55 -30.45
C VAL A 185 -2.23 -23.91 -30.76
N GLU A 186 -3.19 -24.71 -31.25
CA GLU A 186 -4.56 -24.26 -31.46
C GLU A 186 -5.25 -24.04 -30.11
N GLN A 187 -5.87 -22.88 -29.93
CA GLN A 187 -6.51 -22.47 -28.69
C GLN A 187 -7.97 -22.10 -28.91
N PHE A 188 -8.82 -22.51 -27.98
CA PHE A 188 -10.24 -22.21 -28.00
C PHE A 188 -10.66 -21.57 -26.68
N TYR A 189 -11.58 -20.61 -26.78
CA TYR A 189 -12.25 -20.03 -25.63
C TYR A 189 -13.70 -20.51 -25.61
N MET A 190 -14.14 -20.96 -24.45
CA MET A 190 -15.54 -21.26 -24.20
C MET A 190 -15.95 -20.67 -22.86
N VAL A 191 -17.21 -20.28 -22.76
CA VAL A 191 -17.76 -19.73 -21.51
C VAL A 191 -19.06 -20.45 -21.23
N ALA A 192 -19.24 -20.84 -19.98
CA ALA A 192 -20.45 -21.41 -19.42
C ALA A 192 -21.09 -20.37 -18.50
N PRO A 193 -22.02 -19.52 -18.99
CA PRO A 193 -22.65 -18.47 -18.20
C PRO A 193 -23.48 -19.07 -17.06
N THR A 194 -23.57 -18.39 -15.92
CA THR A 194 -24.35 -18.82 -14.73
C THR A 194 -23.73 -19.97 -13.92
N TYR A 195 -22.73 -20.68 -14.45
CA TYR A 195 -21.94 -21.62 -13.67
C TYR A 195 -21.10 -20.87 -12.62
N PRO A 196 -21.02 -21.30 -11.34
CA PRO A 196 -21.34 -22.62 -10.78
C PRO A 196 -22.75 -22.76 -10.16
N PHE A 197 -23.67 -21.83 -10.42
CA PHE A 197 -25.02 -21.85 -9.84
C PHE A 197 -26.04 -22.59 -10.70
N GLN A 198 -25.56 -23.46 -11.58
CA GLN A 198 -26.34 -24.39 -12.38
C GLN A 198 -25.60 -25.72 -12.49
N ARG A 199 -26.33 -26.80 -12.77
CA ARG A 199 -25.76 -28.15 -12.85
C ARG A 199 -25.13 -28.45 -14.22
N SER A 200 -25.77 -28.00 -15.28
CA SER A 200 -25.28 -28.12 -16.65
C SER A 200 -24.19 -27.08 -16.91
N LEU A 201 -23.16 -27.46 -17.66
CA LEU A 201 -22.10 -26.52 -18.01
C LEU A 201 -22.58 -25.57 -19.12
N GLU A 202 -23.28 -26.05 -20.15
CA GLU A 202 -23.84 -25.22 -21.23
C GLU A 202 -22.79 -24.28 -21.84
N PHE A 203 -21.69 -24.85 -22.33
CA PHE A 203 -20.59 -24.08 -22.90
C PHE A 203 -20.97 -23.45 -24.25
N GLU A 204 -20.68 -22.17 -24.39
CA GLU A 204 -20.73 -21.44 -25.64
C GLU A 204 -19.30 -21.16 -26.13
N ILE A 205 -19.04 -21.22 -27.45
CA ILE A 205 -17.72 -20.90 -28.01
C ILE A 205 -17.59 -19.40 -28.24
N PHE A 206 -16.39 -18.89 -28.01
CA PHE A 206 -16.05 -17.50 -28.26
C PHE A 206 -14.75 -17.33 -29.04
N ASP A 207 -14.73 -16.29 -29.87
CA ASP A 207 -13.51 -15.70 -30.41
C ASP A 207 -12.93 -14.71 -29.39
N PHE A 208 -11.62 -14.77 -29.18
CA PHE A 208 -10.90 -13.75 -28.41
C PHE A 208 -10.69 -12.49 -29.25
N ILE A 209 -11.21 -11.35 -28.77
CA ILE A 209 -11.11 -10.05 -29.46
C ILE A 209 -9.95 -9.22 -28.92
N GLY A 210 -9.81 -9.17 -27.59
CA GLY A 210 -8.78 -8.35 -26.95
C GLY A 210 -8.97 -8.21 -25.44
N ILE A 211 -8.20 -7.28 -24.86
CA ILE A 211 -8.27 -6.92 -23.43
C ILE A 211 -8.74 -5.47 -23.35
N THR A 212 -9.73 -5.21 -22.50
CA THR A 212 -10.25 -3.86 -22.27
C THR A 212 -9.31 -3.02 -21.40
N ASN A 213 -9.56 -1.71 -21.32
CA ASN A 213 -8.79 -0.81 -20.43
C ASN A 213 -8.93 -1.15 -18.94
N ASP A 214 -9.97 -1.88 -18.55
CA ASP A 214 -10.24 -2.28 -17.17
C ASP A 214 -9.85 -3.75 -16.92
N SER A 215 -8.91 -4.29 -17.70
CA SER A 215 -8.37 -5.66 -17.53
C SER A 215 -9.41 -6.79 -17.66
N HIS A 216 -10.43 -6.62 -18.51
CA HIS A 216 -11.37 -7.69 -18.86
C HIS A 216 -11.00 -8.33 -20.21
N LEU A 217 -11.21 -9.63 -20.34
CA LEU A 217 -11.20 -10.32 -21.63
C LEU A 217 -12.46 -9.96 -22.40
N GLU A 218 -12.31 -9.46 -23.62
CA GLU A 218 -13.40 -9.28 -24.57
C GLU A 218 -13.51 -10.50 -25.47
N LEU A 219 -14.63 -11.20 -25.36
CA LEU A 219 -14.94 -12.43 -26.05
C LEU A 219 -16.18 -12.22 -26.93
N ARG A 220 -16.21 -12.79 -28.12
CA ARG A 220 -17.36 -12.71 -29.04
C ARG A 220 -17.95 -14.08 -29.31
N THR A 221 -19.24 -14.26 -29.03
CA THR A 221 -19.92 -15.54 -29.18
C THR A 221 -19.95 -16.00 -30.63
N ILE A 222 -19.70 -17.29 -30.87
CA ILE A 222 -19.96 -17.97 -32.14
C ILE A 222 -21.29 -18.74 -32.00
N PRO A 223 -22.40 -18.26 -32.57
CA PRO A 223 -23.69 -18.93 -32.42
C PRO A 223 -23.77 -20.24 -33.23
N PRO A 224 -24.38 -21.31 -32.69
CA PRO A 224 -24.72 -22.53 -33.44
C PRO A 224 -25.47 -22.27 -34.76
N ASP A 225 -26.41 -21.32 -34.76
CA ASP A 225 -27.12 -20.88 -35.96
C ASP A 225 -27.08 -19.34 -36.09
N PRO A 226 -26.17 -18.82 -36.93
CA PRO A 226 -26.03 -17.38 -37.16
C PRO A 226 -27.27 -16.70 -37.75
N LEU A 227 -28.24 -17.45 -38.28
CA LEU A 227 -29.47 -16.89 -38.85
C LEU A 227 -30.55 -16.64 -37.81
N THR A 228 -30.51 -17.33 -36.68
CA THR A 228 -31.54 -17.25 -35.63
C THR A 228 -31.03 -16.71 -34.31
N GLN A 229 -29.72 -16.81 -34.05
CA GLN A 229 -29.09 -16.38 -32.81
C GLN A 229 -28.15 -15.20 -33.05
N PRO A 230 -28.21 -14.14 -32.21
CA PRO A 230 -27.35 -12.98 -32.37
C PRO A 230 -25.92 -13.28 -31.89
N VAL A 231 -24.95 -12.66 -32.55
CA VAL A 231 -23.57 -12.58 -32.07
C VAL A 231 -23.52 -11.53 -30.96
N THR A 232 -23.06 -11.93 -29.77
CA THR A 232 -22.93 -11.04 -28.60
C THR A 232 -21.49 -10.90 -28.14
N SER A 233 -21.17 -9.78 -27.49
CA SER A 233 -19.87 -9.57 -26.85
C SER A 233 -20.00 -9.79 -25.34
N LEU A 234 -19.15 -10.64 -24.80
CA LEU A 234 -19.05 -10.99 -23.39
C LEU A 234 -17.73 -10.48 -22.84
N PHE A 235 -17.80 -9.78 -21.72
CA PHE A 235 -16.63 -9.32 -20.98
C PHE A 235 -16.48 -10.18 -19.73
N THR A 236 -15.30 -10.72 -19.50
CA THR A 236 -15.05 -11.53 -18.29
C THR A 236 -13.71 -11.23 -17.64
N ALA A 237 -13.70 -11.25 -16.31
CA ALA A 237 -12.51 -11.07 -15.50
C ALA A 237 -12.69 -11.77 -14.16
N ARG A 238 -11.58 -12.16 -13.55
CA ARG A 238 -11.56 -12.56 -12.15
C ARG A 238 -11.50 -11.30 -11.30
N ASN A 239 -12.64 -10.84 -10.80
CA ASN A 239 -12.68 -9.67 -9.93
C ASN A 239 -12.43 -10.07 -8.48
N ARG A 240 -11.56 -9.33 -7.80
CA ARG A 240 -11.17 -9.59 -6.41
C ARG A 240 -10.98 -8.29 -5.65
N GLY A 241 -10.78 -8.42 -4.35
CA GLY A 241 -10.68 -7.28 -3.44
C GLY A 241 -11.99 -7.04 -2.69
N PHE A 242 -12.13 -5.82 -2.18
CA PHE A 242 -13.08 -5.54 -1.12
C PHE A 242 -13.57 -4.10 -1.12
N TYR A 243 -14.75 -3.85 -0.57
CA TYR A 243 -15.36 -2.52 -0.52
C TYR A 243 -16.07 -2.25 0.82
N ASP A 244 -16.31 -0.98 1.12
CA ASP A 244 -17.07 -0.52 2.30
C ASP A 244 -18.17 0.45 1.87
N GLY A 245 -19.37 -0.10 1.68
CA GLY A 245 -20.50 0.63 1.10
C GLY A 245 -20.21 1.09 -0.32
N GLU A 246 -20.76 2.25 -0.69
CA GLU A 246 -20.62 2.82 -2.04
C GLU A 246 -19.46 3.84 -2.16
N VAL A 247 -18.79 4.13 -1.04
CA VAL A 247 -17.86 5.28 -0.96
C VAL A 247 -16.40 4.87 -1.08
N GLN A 248 -16.08 3.60 -0.85
CA GLN A 248 -14.72 3.09 -0.65
C GLN A 248 -14.56 1.69 -1.22
N SER A 249 -13.52 1.47 -2.02
CA SER A 249 -13.17 0.16 -2.57
C SER A 249 -11.68 0.03 -2.88
N ASN A 250 -11.21 -1.21 -2.81
CA ASN A 250 -9.91 -1.64 -3.28
C ASN A 250 -10.14 -2.96 -4.01
N THR A 251 -10.34 -2.87 -5.31
CA THR A 251 -10.75 -3.99 -6.16
C THR A 251 -9.82 -4.10 -7.32
N HIS A 252 -9.53 -5.32 -7.74
CA HIS A 252 -8.70 -5.57 -8.91
C HIS A 252 -9.35 -6.59 -9.82
N SER A 253 -9.20 -6.34 -11.11
CA SER A 253 -9.73 -7.18 -12.18
C SER A 253 -8.55 -7.88 -12.85
N MET A 254 -8.61 -9.20 -12.93
CA MET A 254 -7.53 -10.00 -13.51
C MET A 254 -8.00 -10.80 -14.71
N TYR A 255 -7.13 -10.91 -15.70
CA TYR A 255 -7.24 -11.78 -16.84
C TYR A 255 -6.02 -12.69 -16.93
N SER A 256 -6.13 -13.71 -17.76
CA SER A 256 -5.00 -14.58 -18.13
C SER A 256 -5.06 -14.90 -19.60
N LEU A 257 -3.90 -15.18 -20.18
CA LEU A 257 -3.75 -15.69 -21.55
C LEU A 257 -2.80 -16.89 -21.50
N LEU A 258 -3.05 -17.87 -22.35
CA LEU A 258 -2.15 -19.02 -22.52
C LEU A 258 -1.09 -18.69 -23.57
N ASP A 259 0.17 -19.02 -23.29
CA ASP A 259 1.29 -18.75 -24.19
C ASP A 259 1.25 -19.64 -25.44
N ALA A 260 0.61 -19.18 -26.51
CA ALA A 260 0.48 -19.96 -27.74
C ALA A 260 1.81 -20.19 -28.49
N ALA A 261 2.89 -19.49 -28.11
CA ALA A 261 4.18 -19.55 -28.80
C ALA A 261 5.14 -20.60 -28.23
N ASP A 262 4.99 -20.95 -26.95
CA ASP A 262 5.77 -22.01 -26.30
C ASP A 262 4.84 -23.03 -25.62
N THR A 263 4.67 -24.19 -26.27
CA THR A 263 3.86 -25.31 -25.78
C THR A 263 4.20 -25.72 -24.35
N LYS A 264 5.49 -25.68 -23.96
CA LYS A 264 5.91 -26.04 -22.60
C LYS A 264 5.50 -24.97 -21.60
N SER A 265 5.72 -23.70 -21.92
CA SER A 265 5.27 -22.55 -21.11
C SER A 265 3.75 -22.59 -20.93
N MET A 266 3.01 -22.77 -22.03
CA MET A 266 1.55 -22.89 -22.05
C MET A 266 1.05 -23.97 -21.09
N LEU A 267 1.64 -25.17 -21.15
CA LEU A 267 1.23 -26.32 -20.36
C LEU A 267 1.54 -26.12 -18.87
N THR A 268 2.70 -25.56 -18.56
CA THR A 268 3.24 -25.52 -17.19
C THR A 268 2.91 -24.26 -16.43
N ARG A 269 2.60 -23.15 -17.10
CA ARG A 269 2.36 -21.84 -16.48
C ARG A 269 1.00 -21.29 -16.90
N TRP A 270 0.36 -20.61 -15.97
CA TRP A 270 -0.87 -19.88 -16.19
C TRP A 270 -0.81 -18.59 -15.39
N GLU A 271 -0.37 -17.54 -16.06
CA GLU A 271 -0.08 -16.24 -15.45
C GLU A 271 -1.31 -15.34 -15.43
N TRP A 272 -1.48 -14.66 -14.30
CA TRP A 272 -2.58 -13.71 -14.09
C TRP A 272 -2.03 -12.29 -14.06
N TYR A 273 -2.64 -11.45 -14.89
CA TYR A 273 -2.33 -10.04 -15.04
C TYR A 273 -3.58 -9.23 -14.73
N GLY A 274 -3.41 -8.02 -14.22
CA GLY A 274 -4.55 -7.17 -13.94
C GLY A 274 -4.18 -5.81 -13.42
N GLU A 275 -5.21 -5.06 -13.05
CA GLU A 275 -5.08 -3.71 -12.51
C GLU A 275 -5.93 -3.57 -11.26
N THR A 276 -5.43 -2.80 -10.29
CA THR A 276 -6.14 -2.46 -9.06
C THR A 276 -6.71 -1.06 -9.16
N ILE A 277 -8.00 -0.92 -8.86
CA ILE A 277 -8.69 0.34 -8.71
C ILE A 277 -8.92 0.59 -7.22
N ILE A 278 -8.38 1.71 -6.73
CA ILE A 278 -8.58 2.17 -5.36
C ILE A 278 -9.47 3.40 -5.41
N ALA A 279 -10.68 3.28 -4.89
CA ALA A 279 -11.63 4.38 -4.75
C ALA A 279 -11.80 4.73 -3.27
N ASP A 280 -11.65 6.00 -2.92
CA ASP A 280 -11.99 6.50 -1.59
C ASP A 280 -12.53 7.93 -1.71
N SER A 281 -13.85 8.06 -1.55
CA SER A 281 -14.55 9.34 -1.62
C SER A 281 -14.10 10.34 -0.54
N TRP A 282 -13.49 9.85 0.54
CA TRP A 282 -12.97 10.66 1.63
C TRP A 282 -11.48 10.95 1.47
N ALA A 283 -10.79 10.47 0.44
CA ALA A 283 -9.35 10.67 0.28
C ALA A 283 -8.92 12.14 0.27
N TRP A 284 -9.82 13.07 -0.07
CA TRP A 284 -9.56 14.52 -0.03
C TRP A 284 -9.09 15.01 1.35
N VAL A 285 -9.44 14.30 2.43
CA VAL A 285 -8.97 14.63 3.79
C VAL A 285 -7.46 14.58 3.91
N HIS A 286 -6.79 13.76 3.09
CA HIS A 286 -5.32 13.66 3.00
C HIS A 286 -4.68 14.89 2.34
N GLY A 287 -5.48 15.74 1.69
CA GLY A 287 -5.07 17.04 1.16
C GLY A 287 -4.48 17.98 2.22
N ILE A 288 -4.75 17.76 3.51
CA ILE A 288 -4.12 18.49 4.62
C ILE A 288 -2.59 18.42 4.58
N HIS A 289 -2.02 17.32 4.07
CA HIS A 289 -0.57 17.15 3.93
C HIS A 289 0.05 18.09 2.91
N LEU A 290 -0.72 18.58 1.94
CA LEU A 290 -0.25 19.61 1.03
C LEU A 290 0.02 20.91 1.81
N VAL A 291 -0.92 21.31 2.68
CA VAL A 291 -0.78 22.50 3.53
C VAL A 291 0.41 22.33 4.48
N PHE A 292 0.55 21.18 5.13
CA PHE A 292 1.69 20.90 6.01
C PHE A 292 3.02 20.92 5.25
N GLY A 293 3.04 20.39 4.03
CA GLY A 293 4.18 20.42 3.11
C GLY A 293 4.57 21.85 2.73
N MET A 294 3.61 22.67 2.29
CA MET A 294 3.87 24.08 1.94
C MET A 294 4.42 24.89 3.12
N GLN A 295 3.86 24.69 4.33
CA GLN A 295 4.36 25.34 5.55
C GLN A 295 5.82 24.95 5.85
N THR A 296 6.16 23.67 5.63
CA THR A 296 7.53 23.17 5.81
C THR A 296 8.48 23.74 4.76
N VAL A 297 8.08 23.76 3.48
CA VAL A 297 8.86 24.38 2.39
C VAL A 297 9.13 25.85 2.65
N TYR A 298 8.10 26.60 3.07
CA TYR A 298 8.24 28.00 3.46
C TYR A 298 9.26 28.21 4.59
N SER A 299 9.22 27.35 5.61
CA SER A 299 10.18 27.39 6.72
C SER A 299 11.61 27.10 6.25
N LEU A 300 11.78 26.17 5.31
CA LEU A 300 13.08 25.88 4.70
C LEU A 300 13.59 27.03 3.84
N ILE A 301 12.71 27.74 3.11
CA ILE A 301 13.08 28.94 2.35
C ILE A 301 13.63 30.02 3.29
N ILE A 302 12.96 30.27 4.43
CA ILE A 302 13.47 31.23 5.43
C ILE A 302 14.83 30.79 5.95
N LEU A 303 15.00 29.50 6.29
CA LEU A 303 16.30 28.98 6.74
C LEU A 303 17.38 29.23 5.70
N LEU A 304 17.12 28.88 4.43
CA LEU A 304 18.06 29.07 3.32
C LEU A 304 18.42 30.53 3.13
N LEU A 305 17.47 31.45 3.23
CA LEU A 305 17.72 32.89 3.14
C LEU A 305 18.62 33.36 4.29
N VAL A 306 18.32 32.97 5.54
CA VAL A 306 19.12 33.35 6.70
C VAL A 306 20.54 32.76 6.60
N THR A 307 20.68 31.50 6.21
CA THR A 307 21.98 30.85 6.00
C THR A 307 22.76 31.53 4.87
N TYR A 308 22.10 31.85 3.75
CA TYR A 308 22.71 32.57 2.63
C TYR A 308 23.25 33.94 3.06
N GLN A 309 22.46 34.71 3.81
CA GLN A 309 22.88 36.03 4.30
C GLN A 309 24.06 35.93 5.28
N ASN A 310 24.09 34.92 6.16
CA ASN A 310 25.23 34.71 7.04
C ASN A 310 26.50 34.34 6.27
N ILE A 311 26.39 33.47 5.25
CA ILE A 311 27.52 33.11 4.37
C ILE A 311 28.07 34.34 3.64
N ARG A 312 27.18 35.23 3.15
CA ARG A 312 27.57 36.49 2.50
C ARG A 312 28.36 37.43 3.42
N VAL A 313 28.12 37.36 4.73
CA VAL A 313 28.83 38.13 5.77
C VAL A 313 30.10 37.40 6.26
N GLY A 314 30.43 36.23 5.68
CA GLY A 314 31.61 35.44 6.04
C GLY A 314 31.42 34.57 7.28
N LYS A 315 30.18 34.36 7.74
CA LYS A 315 29.85 33.51 8.90
C LYS A 315 29.14 32.24 8.43
N ILE A 316 29.62 31.08 8.88
CA ILE A 316 28.94 29.81 8.61
C ILE A 316 27.96 29.54 9.75
N TRP A 317 26.65 29.60 9.44
CA TRP A 317 25.58 29.25 10.38
C TRP A 317 24.46 28.51 9.65
N ILE A 318 24.09 27.34 10.17
CA ILE A 318 22.99 26.52 9.68
C ILE A 318 22.09 26.21 10.88
N GLY A 319 20.92 26.85 10.91
CA GLY A 319 19.92 26.64 11.96
C GLY A 319 19.14 25.34 11.80
N ALA A 320 18.37 24.98 12.84
CA ALA A 320 17.54 23.79 12.83
C ALA A 320 16.37 23.90 11.82
N PRO A 321 16.24 23.02 10.82
CA PRO A 321 15.17 23.11 9.82
C PRO A 321 13.75 22.97 10.40
N PHE A 322 13.65 22.41 11.61
CA PHE A 322 12.39 22.20 12.33
C PHE A 322 12.04 23.32 13.33
N ALA A 323 12.90 24.33 13.47
CA ALA A 323 12.73 25.47 14.38
C ALA A 323 11.38 26.21 14.26
N ALA A 324 10.86 26.30 13.03
CA ALA A 324 9.61 26.98 12.72
C ALA A 324 8.36 26.15 13.09
N VAL A 325 8.52 24.84 13.32
CA VAL A 325 7.40 23.95 13.66
C VAL A 325 7.32 23.86 15.18
N SER A 326 6.36 24.57 15.77
CA SER A 326 6.17 24.52 17.22
C SER A 326 5.59 23.17 17.67
N THR A 327 5.84 22.79 18.94
CA THR A 327 5.21 21.63 19.60
C THR A 327 3.69 21.66 19.43
N THR A 328 3.06 22.80 19.66
CA THR A 328 1.61 22.99 19.48
C THR A 328 1.18 22.73 18.04
N THR A 329 1.98 23.17 17.05
CA THR A 329 1.72 22.90 15.64
C THR A 329 1.77 21.40 15.36
N LEU A 330 2.81 20.68 15.80
CA LEU A 330 2.92 19.23 15.59
C LEU A 330 1.75 18.46 16.23
N VAL A 331 1.40 18.79 17.48
CA VAL A 331 0.28 18.15 18.18
C VAL A 331 -1.03 18.43 17.46
N SER A 332 -1.28 19.68 17.03
CA SER A 332 -2.49 20.04 16.28
C SER A 332 -2.58 19.32 14.93
N ARG A 333 -1.45 19.16 14.22
CA ARG A 333 -1.38 18.40 12.96
C ARG A 333 -1.71 16.92 13.19
N GLY A 334 -1.12 16.32 14.22
CA GLY A 334 -1.43 14.94 14.60
C GLY A 334 -2.92 14.75 14.92
N PHE A 335 -3.52 15.67 15.69
CA PHE A 335 -4.95 15.61 16.00
C PHE A 335 -5.84 15.78 14.78
N LEU A 336 -5.49 16.67 13.84
CA LEU A 336 -6.21 16.83 12.57
C LEU A 336 -6.18 15.56 11.72
N VAL A 337 -5.03 14.87 11.67
CA VAL A 337 -4.92 13.57 10.97
C VAL A 337 -5.72 12.48 11.69
N MET A 338 -5.78 12.48 13.03
CA MET A 338 -6.64 11.53 13.75
C MET A 338 -8.13 11.76 13.44
N ILE A 339 -8.56 13.02 13.31
CA ILE A 339 -9.92 13.35 12.85
C ILE A 339 -10.14 12.88 11.42
N SER A 340 -9.16 13.07 10.52
CA SER A 340 -9.29 12.61 9.14
C SER A 340 -9.44 11.09 9.06
N TRP A 341 -8.73 10.32 9.89
CA TRP A 341 -8.94 8.87 9.99
C TRP A 341 -10.33 8.51 10.47
N TYR A 342 -10.88 9.23 11.44
CA TYR A 342 -12.23 9.00 11.94
C TYR A 342 -13.28 9.28 10.85
N VAL A 343 -13.15 10.40 10.14
CA VAL A 343 -14.03 10.75 9.01
C VAL A 343 -13.91 9.72 7.89
N ASN A 344 -12.69 9.20 7.65
CA ASN A 344 -12.43 8.17 6.66
C ASN A 344 -12.76 6.74 7.15
N SER A 345 -13.49 6.58 8.26
CA SER A 345 -13.84 5.27 8.84
C SER A 345 -12.65 4.31 9.00
N PHE A 346 -11.46 4.87 9.26
CA PHE A 346 -10.16 4.18 9.35
C PHE A 346 -9.77 3.37 8.10
N TRP A 347 -10.37 3.66 6.94
CA TRP A 347 -10.19 2.93 5.67
C TRP A 347 -8.72 2.83 5.24
N THR A 348 -8.03 3.95 5.07
CA THR A 348 -6.63 3.94 4.59
C THR A 348 -5.70 3.14 5.52
N LEU A 349 -5.94 3.16 6.84
CA LEU A 349 -5.16 2.35 7.79
C LEU A 349 -5.47 0.86 7.65
N TYR A 350 -6.74 0.53 7.44
CA TYR A 350 -7.21 -0.83 7.24
C TYR A 350 -6.67 -1.44 5.95
N GLU A 351 -6.75 -0.72 4.83
CA GLU A 351 -6.17 -1.16 3.55
C GLU A 351 -4.67 -1.45 3.67
N PHE A 352 -3.92 -0.53 4.30
CA PHE A 352 -2.49 -0.73 4.50
C PHE A 352 -2.18 -1.89 5.46
N ALA A 353 -3.01 -2.10 6.47
CA ALA A 353 -2.90 -3.25 7.36
C ALA A 353 -3.14 -4.56 6.59
N LEU A 354 -4.20 -4.65 5.78
CA LEU A 354 -4.48 -5.80 4.91
C LEU A 354 -3.37 -6.04 3.88
N SER A 355 -2.83 -5.01 3.23
CA SER A 355 -1.69 -5.18 2.30
C SER A 355 -0.44 -5.74 2.96
N ASN A 356 -0.20 -5.39 4.23
CA ASN A 356 0.88 -6.00 4.99
C ASN A 356 0.52 -7.42 5.44
N ALA A 357 -0.74 -7.68 5.79
CA ALA A 357 -1.23 -8.97 6.24
C ALA A 357 -1.19 -10.01 5.10
N ALA A 358 -1.66 -9.67 3.91
CA ALA A 358 -1.59 -10.51 2.72
C ALA A 358 -0.16 -10.94 2.40
N LYS A 359 0.81 -10.03 2.51
CA LYS A 359 2.25 -10.35 2.34
C LYS A 359 2.81 -11.28 3.42
N LEU A 360 2.17 -11.33 4.58
CA LEU A 360 2.58 -12.20 5.70
C LEU A 360 1.90 -13.56 5.63
N SER A 361 0.62 -13.63 5.22
CA SER A 361 -0.12 -14.88 5.05
C SER A 361 0.18 -15.58 3.72
N GLY A 362 0.66 -14.85 2.72
CA GLY A 362 0.83 -15.38 1.36
C GLY A 362 -0.46 -15.35 0.54
N ASN A 363 -1.48 -14.65 1.02
CA ASN A 363 -2.71 -14.42 0.26
C ASN A 363 -2.46 -13.41 -0.88
N GLU A 364 -3.47 -13.26 -1.71
CA GLU A 364 -3.49 -12.37 -2.86
C GLU A 364 -3.01 -10.93 -2.55
N ILE A 365 -2.29 -10.34 -3.51
CA ILE A 365 -1.66 -9.04 -3.35
C ILE A 365 -2.73 -7.95 -3.25
N VAL A 366 -2.69 -7.16 -2.18
CA VAL A 366 -3.50 -5.94 -2.04
C VAL A 366 -2.64 -4.72 -2.35
N HIS A 367 -2.96 -4.03 -3.45
CA HIS A 367 -2.28 -2.79 -3.84
C HIS A 367 -2.68 -1.63 -2.94
N VAL A 368 -1.73 -0.79 -2.54
CA VAL A 368 -2.00 0.41 -1.72
C VAL A 368 -0.99 1.52 -2.00
N HIS A 369 -1.47 2.76 -1.94
CA HIS A 369 -0.61 3.96 -1.93
C HIS A 369 0.02 4.17 -0.55
N LYS A 370 1.16 3.51 -0.31
CA LYS A 370 1.89 3.52 0.96
C LYS A 370 2.24 4.94 1.43
N GLU A 371 2.36 5.88 0.50
CA GLU A 371 2.71 7.28 0.76
C GLU A 371 1.66 8.02 1.57
N LEU A 372 0.37 7.67 1.40
CA LEU A 372 -0.73 8.25 2.18
C LEU A 372 -0.58 7.87 3.66
N VAL A 373 -0.49 6.57 3.94
CA VAL A 373 -0.35 6.06 5.31
C VAL A 373 0.98 6.44 5.93
N HIS A 374 2.07 6.47 5.16
CA HIS A 374 3.36 6.94 5.66
C HIS A 374 3.24 8.39 6.18
N ALA A 375 2.68 9.30 5.39
CA ALA A 375 2.52 10.70 5.77
C ALA A 375 1.61 10.85 7.00
N ASP A 376 0.46 10.17 7.01
CA ASP A 376 -0.47 10.22 8.14
C ASP A 376 0.19 9.73 9.44
N VAL A 377 0.74 8.51 9.41
CA VAL A 377 1.26 7.84 10.59
C VAL A 377 2.51 8.56 11.10
N LEU A 378 3.34 9.12 10.22
CA LEU A 378 4.48 9.96 10.62
C LEU A 378 4.02 11.22 11.36
N VAL A 379 3.01 11.93 10.84
CA VAL A 379 2.49 13.16 11.46
C VAL A 379 1.86 12.87 12.81
N VAL A 380 1.06 11.80 12.92
CA VAL A 380 0.46 11.37 14.18
C VAL A 380 1.55 10.96 15.18
N TYR A 381 2.54 10.17 14.74
CA TYR A 381 3.68 9.78 15.56
C TYR A 381 4.43 10.99 16.10
N LEU A 382 4.82 11.95 15.24
CA LEU A 382 5.51 13.17 15.67
C LEU A 382 4.65 14.03 16.61
N GLY A 383 3.34 14.09 16.37
CA GLY A 383 2.39 14.75 17.27
C GLY A 383 2.36 14.12 18.66
N ILE A 384 2.30 12.78 18.74
CA ILE A 384 2.32 12.05 20.01
C ILE A 384 3.67 12.21 20.71
N VAL A 385 4.79 12.10 19.99
CA VAL A 385 6.14 12.31 20.55
C VAL A 385 6.30 13.73 21.08
N ALA A 386 5.80 14.73 20.37
CA ALA A 386 5.81 16.13 20.80
C ALA A 386 4.98 16.33 22.09
N PHE A 387 3.81 15.71 22.17
CA PHE A 387 2.98 15.72 23.37
C PHE A 387 3.67 15.03 24.57
N LEU A 388 4.21 13.83 24.37
CA LEU A 388 4.92 13.08 25.40
C LEU A 388 6.16 13.81 25.91
N SER A 389 6.93 14.40 25.00
CA SER A 389 8.08 15.25 25.32
C SER A 389 7.69 16.43 26.20
N TRP A 390 6.55 17.08 25.91
CA TRP A 390 6.00 18.16 26.71
C TRP A 390 5.60 17.70 28.12
N VAL A 391 4.94 16.54 28.25
CA VAL A 391 4.57 15.95 29.55
C VAL A 391 5.80 15.56 30.38
N ILE A 392 6.78 14.90 29.76
CA ILE A 392 8.01 14.45 30.43
C ILE A 392 8.94 15.63 30.77
N ARG A 393 8.72 16.79 30.13
CA ARG A 393 9.60 17.97 30.20
C ARG A 393 11.02 17.65 29.76
N GLU A 394 11.16 16.95 28.64
CA GLU A 394 12.45 16.59 28.05
C GLU A 394 12.41 16.79 26.54
N ARG A 395 13.42 17.45 25.95
CA ARG A 395 13.49 17.66 24.49
C ARG A 395 13.82 16.35 23.77
N ILE A 396 13.24 16.12 22.61
CA ILE A 396 13.54 14.96 21.77
C ILE A 396 14.06 15.47 20.44
N ASP A 397 15.22 15.00 20.01
CA ASP A 397 15.79 15.41 18.73
C ASP A 397 14.90 14.93 17.57
N PRO A 398 14.43 15.83 16.68
CA PRO A 398 13.64 15.47 15.51
C PRO A 398 14.32 14.45 14.61
N ALA A 399 15.65 14.53 14.44
CA ALA A 399 16.40 13.61 13.60
C ALA A 399 16.33 12.19 14.17
N ILE A 400 16.49 12.03 15.49
CA ILE A 400 16.36 10.72 16.16
C ILE A 400 14.94 10.18 15.98
N ALA A 401 13.92 11.00 16.24
CA ALA A 401 12.53 10.57 16.16
C ALA A 401 12.15 10.12 14.74
N ILE A 402 12.51 10.91 13.71
CA ILE A 402 12.23 10.61 12.30
C ILE A 402 13.06 9.42 11.83
N PHE A 403 14.36 9.38 12.14
CA PHE A 403 15.24 8.28 11.71
C PHE A 403 14.77 6.93 12.26
N LEU A 404 14.41 6.86 13.55
CA LEU A 404 13.86 5.64 14.14
C LEU A 404 12.51 5.26 13.51
N PHE A 405 11.66 6.26 13.22
CA PHE A 405 10.41 6.01 12.51
C PHE A 405 10.64 5.37 11.14
N GLU A 406 11.55 5.91 10.33
CA GLU A 406 11.83 5.39 8.99
C GLU A 406 12.38 3.96 9.04
N ILE A 407 13.26 3.65 10.00
CA ILE A 407 13.76 2.28 10.21
C ILE A 407 12.61 1.33 10.53
N ILE A 408 11.77 1.67 11.51
CA ILE A 408 10.64 0.83 11.94
C ILE A 408 9.60 0.71 10.82
N HIS A 409 9.34 1.78 10.08
CA HIS A 409 8.40 1.76 8.96
C HIS A 409 8.90 0.86 7.83
N LYS A 410 10.18 0.97 7.46
CA LYS A 410 10.82 0.16 6.41
C LYS A 410 10.86 -1.32 6.79
N HIS A 411 11.24 -1.65 8.02
CA HIS A 411 11.39 -3.03 8.50
C HIS A 411 10.16 -3.58 9.24
N ARG A 412 9.00 -2.93 9.10
CA ARG A 412 7.77 -3.26 9.86
C ARG A 412 7.36 -4.74 9.82
N LEU A 413 7.48 -5.39 8.66
CA LEU A 413 7.10 -6.80 8.51
C LEU A 413 8.06 -7.71 9.28
N SER A 414 9.36 -7.41 9.27
CA SER A 414 10.35 -8.11 10.07
C SER A 414 10.06 -7.98 11.56
N PHE A 415 9.68 -6.78 12.03
CA PHE A 415 9.29 -6.58 13.44
C PHE A 415 8.04 -7.37 13.84
N ILE A 416 7.05 -7.46 12.95
CA ILE A 416 5.85 -8.29 13.20
C ILE A 416 6.25 -9.77 13.32
N LYS A 417 7.13 -10.26 12.43
CA LYS A 417 7.60 -11.66 12.44
C LYS A 417 8.36 -12.05 13.70
N ILE A 418 8.98 -11.11 14.42
CA ILE A 418 9.68 -11.37 15.69
C ILE A 418 8.71 -11.78 16.81
N SER A 419 7.43 -11.41 16.71
CA SER A 419 6.42 -11.73 17.72
C SER A 419 5.39 -12.73 17.18
N PRO A 420 5.54 -14.04 17.44
CA PRO A 420 4.61 -15.06 16.95
C PRO A 420 3.14 -14.83 17.31
N PRO A 421 2.78 -14.35 18.53
CA PRO A 421 1.38 -14.07 18.85
C PRO A 421 0.76 -12.99 17.96
N ILE A 422 1.54 -11.95 17.61
CA ILE A 422 1.09 -10.85 16.77
C ILE A 422 1.00 -11.31 15.31
N LEU A 423 2.00 -12.05 14.84
CA LEU A 423 2.00 -12.63 13.51
C LEU A 423 0.78 -13.53 13.30
N ASN A 424 0.50 -14.46 14.22
CA ASN A 424 -0.66 -15.35 14.13
C ASN A 424 -1.97 -14.56 14.10
N LYS A 425 -2.13 -13.54 14.94
CA LYS A 425 -3.34 -12.71 14.94
C LYS A 425 -3.57 -11.99 13.59
N ILE A 426 -2.50 -11.55 12.94
CA ILE A 426 -2.55 -10.88 11.64
C ILE A 426 -2.88 -11.89 10.53
N ILE A 427 -2.21 -13.04 10.50
CA ILE A 427 -2.43 -14.10 9.51
C ILE A 427 -3.87 -14.63 9.61
N THR A 428 -4.31 -15.02 10.81
CA THR A 428 -5.68 -15.54 11.01
C THR A 428 -6.75 -14.54 10.57
N TYR A 429 -6.56 -13.24 10.83
CA TYR A 429 -7.48 -12.22 10.34
C TYR A 429 -7.43 -12.10 8.81
N SER A 430 -6.23 -12.06 8.22
CA SER A 430 -6.03 -12.00 6.76
C SER A 430 -6.73 -13.17 6.06
N ASP A 431 -6.57 -14.38 6.57
CA ASP A 431 -7.18 -15.59 5.99
C ASP A 431 -8.69 -15.55 6.13
N SER A 432 -9.21 -15.14 7.30
CA SER A 432 -10.65 -15.00 7.50
C SER A 432 -11.27 -13.97 6.54
N VAL A 433 -10.58 -12.86 6.28
CA VAL A 433 -11.06 -11.82 5.36
C VAL A 433 -10.95 -12.30 3.91
N PHE A 434 -9.88 -13.01 3.56
CA PHE A 434 -9.71 -13.57 2.22
C PHE A 434 -10.89 -14.49 1.86
N HIS A 435 -11.28 -15.38 2.78
CA HIS A 435 -12.41 -16.29 2.57
C HIS A 435 -13.79 -15.61 2.43
N LEU A 436 -13.94 -14.34 2.83
CA LEU A 436 -15.21 -13.62 2.63
C LEU A 436 -15.53 -13.34 1.16
N GLY A 437 -14.54 -13.42 0.27
CA GLY A 437 -14.80 -13.26 -1.16
C GLY A 437 -15.49 -14.46 -1.79
N LYS A 438 -15.47 -15.64 -1.15
CA LYS A 438 -16.27 -16.78 -1.59
C LYS A 438 -17.75 -16.43 -1.40
N ALA A 439 -18.54 -16.56 -2.46
CA ALA A 439 -19.96 -16.23 -2.42
C ALA A 439 -20.70 -17.12 -1.42
N GLU A 440 -21.49 -16.50 -0.53
CA GLU A 440 -22.36 -17.24 0.38
C GLU A 440 -23.63 -17.67 -0.35
N VAL A 441 -23.83 -18.98 -0.46
CA VAL A 441 -24.97 -19.58 -1.16
C VAL A 441 -25.68 -20.60 -0.26
N SER A 442 -26.96 -20.87 -0.55
CA SER A 442 -27.69 -21.94 0.16
C SER A 442 -27.08 -23.30 -0.15
N SER A 443 -27.28 -24.28 0.76
CA SER A 443 -26.77 -25.65 0.56
C SER A 443 -27.20 -26.24 -0.78
N SER A 444 -28.45 -26.01 -1.19
CA SER A 444 -28.99 -26.49 -2.47
C SER A 444 -28.27 -25.93 -3.71
N VAL A 445 -27.74 -24.70 -3.62
CA VAL A 445 -26.97 -24.08 -4.70
C VAL A 445 -25.51 -24.55 -4.65
N ASN A 446 -24.94 -24.68 -3.45
CA ASN A 446 -23.62 -25.25 -3.25
C ASN A 446 -23.52 -26.71 -3.75
N ASP A 447 -24.63 -27.46 -3.69
CA ASP A 447 -24.71 -28.84 -4.19
C ASP A 447 -24.82 -28.93 -5.74
N MET A 448 -24.91 -27.80 -6.46
CA MET A 448 -25.03 -27.79 -7.93
C MET A 448 -23.69 -28.00 -8.65
N SER A 449 -22.60 -27.56 -8.03
CA SER A 449 -21.25 -27.62 -8.60
C SER A 449 -20.22 -27.76 -7.48
N PRO A 450 -19.13 -28.51 -7.71
CA PRO A 450 -18.01 -28.55 -6.78
C PRO A 450 -17.10 -27.31 -6.87
N LEU A 451 -17.30 -26.43 -7.85
CA LEU A 451 -16.55 -25.18 -8.01
C LEU A 451 -17.24 -24.03 -7.27
N ASP A 452 -16.43 -23.12 -6.73
CA ASP A 452 -16.94 -21.96 -6.02
C ASP A 452 -16.76 -20.67 -6.81
N PHE A 453 -17.76 -19.81 -6.71
CA PHE A 453 -17.65 -18.44 -7.18
C PHE A 453 -17.02 -17.56 -6.10
N TRP A 454 -16.04 -16.75 -6.51
CA TRP A 454 -15.31 -15.89 -5.62
C TRP A 454 -15.00 -14.56 -6.31
N SER A 455 -15.61 -13.51 -5.78
CA SER A 455 -15.61 -12.16 -6.34
C SER A 455 -15.29 -11.12 -5.25
N THR A 456 -15.46 -9.84 -5.58
CA THR A 456 -15.38 -8.73 -4.64
C THR A 456 -16.43 -8.86 -3.53
N PHE A 457 -16.10 -8.40 -2.32
CA PHE A 457 -17.01 -8.51 -1.18
C PHE A 457 -17.03 -7.25 -0.32
N GLN A 458 -18.16 -7.05 0.37
CA GLN A 458 -18.28 -5.99 1.36
C GLN A 458 -17.56 -6.39 2.64
N ILE A 459 -16.67 -5.53 3.12
CA ILE A 459 -15.98 -5.77 4.38
C ILE A 459 -17.02 -5.64 5.50
N PRO A 460 -17.03 -6.59 6.45
CA PRO A 460 -17.83 -6.45 7.65
C PRO A 460 -17.24 -5.35 8.55
N LYS A 461 -17.56 -5.39 9.84
CA LYS A 461 -16.96 -4.45 10.79
C LYS A 461 -15.44 -4.64 10.89
N LYS A 462 -14.68 -3.57 10.67
CA LYS A 462 -13.21 -3.53 10.82
C LYS A 462 -12.79 -3.91 12.26
N ASP A 463 -11.86 -4.86 12.42
CA ASP A 463 -11.38 -5.32 13.74
C ASP A 463 -10.28 -4.38 14.27
N GLY A 464 -10.57 -3.67 15.37
CA GLY A 464 -9.61 -2.79 16.03
C GLY A 464 -8.39 -3.53 16.62
N THR A 465 -8.55 -4.80 17.00
CA THR A 465 -7.45 -5.65 17.50
C THR A 465 -6.47 -5.97 16.37
N PHE A 466 -6.99 -6.26 15.18
CA PHE A 466 -6.17 -6.47 13.99
C PHE A 466 -5.39 -5.20 13.61
N LEU A 467 -6.05 -4.04 13.65
CA LEU A 467 -5.37 -2.76 13.39
C LEU A 467 -4.26 -2.51 14.43
N ALA A 468 -4.54 -2.71 15.72
CA ALA A 468 -3.54 -2.55 16.77
C ALA A 468 -2.35 -3.51 16.60
N ALA A 469 -2.61 -4.77 16.24
CA ALA A 469 -1.57 -5.76 15.93
C ALA A 469 -0.72 -5.34 14.72
N SER A 470 -1.37 -4.87 13.64
CA SER A 470 -0.69 -4.44 12.41
C SER A 470 0.19 -3.20 12.62
N PHE A 471 -0.21 -2.30 13.51
CA PHE A 471 0.56 -1.11 13.89
C PHE A 471 1.48 -1.32 15.10
N PHE A 472 1.58 -2.55 15.62
CA PHE A 472 2.43 -2.88 16.77
C PHE A 472 3.85 -2.31 16.70
N PRO A 473 4.60 -2.42 15.57
CA PRO A 473 5.96 -1.87 15.52
C PRO A 473 6.02 -0.36 15.82
N LYS A 474 5.00 0.41 15.40
CA LYS A 474 4.93 1.86 15.63
C LYS A 474 4.54 2.16 17.08
N ILE A 475 3.68 1.34 17.67
CA ILE A 475 3.32 1.42 19.09
C ILE A 475 4.55 1.11 19.95
N SER A 476 5.33 0.07 19.62
CA SER A 476 6.59 -0.25 20.30
C SER A 476 7.61 0.88 20.17
N LEU A 477 7.68 1.54 19.01
CA LEU A 477 8.54 2.71 18.81
C LEU A 477 8.18 3.86 19.76
N LEU A 478 6.90 4.14 19.99
CA LEU A 478 6.49 5.14 20.98
C LEU A 478 7.01 4.78 22.38
N GLY A 479 6.94 3.50 22.76
CA GLY A 479 7.53 2.99 24.00
C GLY A 479 9.04 3.23 24.08
N LEU A 480 9.78 2.94 23.01
CA LEU A 480 11.23 3.19 22.92
C LEU A 480 11.58 4.68 23.10
N ILE A 481 10.80 5.58 22.50
CA ILE A 481 11.01 7.02 22.63
C ILE A 481 10.74 7.50 24.07
N ILE A 482 9.73 6.95 24.75
CA ILE A 482 9.47 7.24 26.16
C ILE A 482 10.65 6.77 27.01
N CYS A 483 11.14 5.54 26.81
CA CYS A 483 12.32 5.02 27.50
C CYS A 483 13.55 5.91 27.26
N TYR A 484 13.79 6.33 26.02
CA TYR A 484 14.86 7.27 25.67
C TYR A 484 14.74 8.59 26.43
N ALA A 485 13.55 9.20 26.46
CA ALA A 485 13.32 10.46 27.17
C ALA A 485 13.54 10.32 28.69
N ILE A 486 13.09 9.20 29.29
CA ILE A 486 13.32 8.91 30.71
C ILE A 486 14.81 8.73 31.01
N LEU A 487 15.51 7.91 30.23
CA LEU A 487 16.95 7.68 30.39
C LEU A 487 17.74 8.98 30.28
N ARG A 488 17.39 9.83 29.32
CA ARG A 488 18.01 11.13 29.13
C ARG A 488 17.76 12.07 30.31
N LYS A 489 16.54 12.07 30.84
CA LYS A 489 16.19 12.85 32.04
C LYS A 489 16.98 12.38 33.27
N ILE A 490 17.14 11.07 33.44
CA ILE A 490 17.99 10.49 34.49
C ILE A 490 19.45 10.90 34.30
N TYR A 491 19.98 10.82 33.07
CA TYR A 491 21.35 11.22 32.76
C TYR A 491 21.61 12.70 33.11
N ARG A 492 20.71 13.61 32.72
CA ARG A 492 20.82 15.06 33.03
C ARG A 492 20.71 15.37 34.52
N TYR A 493 20.00 14.53 35.28
CA TYR A 493 19.93 14.66 36.73
C TYR A 493 21.30 14.35 37.38
N PHE A 494 22.01 13.33 36.91
CA PHE A 494 23.34 12.96 37.42
C PHE A 494 24.48 13.81 36.86
N TYR A 495 24.35 14.29 35.62
CA TYR A 495 25.34 15.12 34.93
C TYR A 495 24.71 16.45 34.46
N PRO A 496 24.43 17.39 35.39
CA PRO A 496 23.86 18.68 35.06
C PRO A 496 24.84 19.52 34.22
N GLU A 497 24.32 20.32 33.28
CA GLU A 497 25.14 21.25 32.49
C GLU A 497 25.87 22.26 33.41
N PRO A 498 27.16 22.53 33.17
CA PRO A 498 27.95 23.42 34.02
C PRO A 498 27.43 24.86 33.90
N VAL A 499 26.74 25.33 34.94
CA VAL A 499 26.34 26.73 35.10
C VAL A 499 27.62 27.56 35.20
N HIS A 500 27.95 28.31 34.15
CA HIS A 500 29.07 29.25 34.18
C HIS A 500 28.72 30.40 35.14
N GLN A 501 29.10 30.26 36.41
CA GLN A 501 28.90 31.27 37.43
C GLN A 501 29.77 32.51 37.19
N ARG A 502 29.17 33.67 37.44
CA ARG A 502 29.77 35.01 37.37
C ARG A 502 31.02 35.11 38.27
N SER A 503 32.21 35.19 37.67
CA SER A 503 33.46 35.56 38.35
C SER A 503 33.71 37.08 38.31
N SER A 504 32.78 37.88 38.85
CA SER A 504 33.06 39.30 39.13
C SER A 504 32.11 39.83 40.21
N GLN A 505 32.47 39.62 41.47
CA GLN A 505 31.87 40.35 42.58
C GLN A 505 32.45 41.78 42.61
N SER A 506 31.71 42.77 42.10
CA SER A 506 31.91 44.17 42.49
C SER A 506 30.89 44.53 43.57
N LYS A 507 31.37 44.83 44.79
CA LYS A 507 30.58 45.27 45.94
C LYS A 507 30.15 46.73 45.77
N SER A 508 28.88 46.97 45.38
CA SER A 508 28.02 48.07 45.91
C SER A 508 26.79 48.30 45.02
N GLN A 509 25.74 47.47 45.13
CA GLN A 509 24.43 47.82 44.56
C GLN A 509 23.28 47.37 45.47
N SER A 510 22.21 48.18 45.48
CA SER A 510 21.11 48.14 46.46
C SER A 510 20.24 46.88 46.36
N ALA A 511 19.50 46.55 47.43
CA ALA A 511 18.71 45.32 47.52
C ALA A 511 17.62 45.19 46.45
N ASN A 512 16.98 46.28 46.03
CA ASN A 512 16.00 46.27 44.92
C ASN A 512 16.66 46.03 43.55
N GLU A 513 17.87 46.55 43.37
CA GLU A 513 18.66 46.33 42.17
C GLU A 513 19.13 44.88 42.09
N LYS A 514 19.45 44.25 43.23
CA LYS A 514 19.73 42.80 43.35
C LYS A 514 18.55 41.93 42.94
N THR A 515 17.32 42.25 43.33
CA THR A 515 16.11 41.50 42.94
C THR A 515 15.78 41.67 41.46
N ALA A 516 15.91 42.90 40.94
CA ALA A 516 15.76 43.20 39.51
C ALA A 516 16.87 42.57 38.65
N LEU A 517 18.12 42.52 39.14
CA LEU A 517 19.27 41.87 38.51
C LEU A 517 19.25 40.34 38.65
N THR A 518 18.60 39.77 39.67
CA THR A 518 18.37 38.33 39.75
C THR A 518 17.26 37.91 38.79
N LEU A 519 16.19 38.72 38.65
CA LEU A 519 15.16 38.52 37.62
C LEU A 519 15.74 38.68 36.20
N LYS A 520 16.47 39.79 35.92
CA LYS A 520 17.26 39.99 34.68
C LYS A 520 18.42 39.00 34.51
N GLY A 521 18.87 38.38 35.58
CA GLY A 521 19.90 37.34 35.56
C GLY A 521 19.34 35.99 35.10
N THR A 522 18.02 35.81 35.20
CA THR A 522 17.34 34.55 34.87
C THR A 522 16.86 34.53 33.42
N LEU A 523 16.33 35.66 32.91
CA LEU A 523 15.79 35.81 31.56
C LEU A 523 16.59 36.81 30.72
N THR A 524 16.75 36.53 29.43
CA THR A 524 17.38 37.44 28.45
C THR A 524 16.48 38.62 28.10
N ASN A 525 17.06 39.73 27.64
CA ASN A 525 16.26 40.86 27.12
C ASN A 525 15.33 40.42 25.97
N PHE A 526 15.75 39.45 25.14
CA PHE A 526 14.89 38.84 24.13
C PHE A 526 13.65 38.17 24.74
N GLU A 527 13.82 37.35 25.79
CA GLU A 527 12.71 36.68 26.49
C GLU A 527 11.76 37.70 27.15
N ILE A 528 12.30 38.77 27.72
CA ILE A 528 11.52 39.82 28.37
C ILE A 528 10.68 40.59 27.33
N SER A 529 11.28 41.02 26.22
CA SER A 529 10.60 41.84 25.21
C SER A 529 9.62 41.04 24.34
N THR A 530 9.92 39.76 24.06
CA THR A 530 9.09 38.92 23.18
C THR A 530 8.12 38.00 23.93
N GLY A 531 8.36 37.74 25.22
CA GLY A 531 7.65 36.73 26.01
C GLY A 531 7.95 35.29 25.61
N ALA A 532 8.91 35.06 24.69
CA ALA A 532 9.23 33.72 24.20
C ALA A 532 10.29 33.05 25.07
N GLU A 533 9.89 32.11 25.93
CA GLU A 533 10.82 31.38 26.81
C GLU A 533 11.76 30.45 26.02
N LEU A 534 13.08 30.62 26.18
CA LEU A 534 14.10 29.85 25.46
C LEU A 534 14.46 28.53 26.15
N GLN A 535 14.43 28.51 27.49
CA GLN A 535 14.91 27.37 28.29
C GLN A 535 13.85 26.28 28.52
N THR A 536 12.57 26.65 28.63
CA THR A 536 11.43 25.78 29.04
C THR A 536 10.67 25.18 27.85
N ARG A 537 11.16 25.34 26.62
CA ARG A 537 10.53 24.75 25.45
C ARG A 537 10.80 23.24 25.40
N PHE A 538 9.73 22.46 25.54
CA PHE A 538 9.71 21.01 25.41
C PHE A 538 8.99 20.63 24.12
N GLY A 539 9.40 19.50 23.53
CA GLY A 539 8.88 19.01 22.25
C GLY A 539 9.95 18.34 21.41
N VAL A 540 9.59 18.10 20.16
CA VAL A 540 10.48 17.60 19.11
C VAL A 540 11.34 18.76 18.62
N ILE A 541 12.45 19.00 19.31
CA ILE A 541 13.32 20.17 19.16
C ILE A 541 14.77 19.69 19.35
N SER A 542 15.67 20.08 18.46
CA SER A 542 17.09 19.72 18.55
C SER A 542 17.76 20.34 19.78
N ASP A 543 18.84 19.74 20.26
CA ASP A 543 19.66 20.37 21.29
C ASP A 543 20.49 21.49 20.68
N TYR A 544 20.22 22.71 21.11
CA TYR A 544 21.01 23.89 20.76
C TYR A 544 21.30 24.71 22.01
N LYS A 545 22.40 25.47 21.96
CA LYS A 545 22.75 26.40 23.03
C LYS A 545 21.73 27.53 23.01
N ASN A 546 20.83 27.59 23.99
CA ASN A 546 19.80 28.63 24.05
C ASN A 546 20.40 30.03 24.31
N TYR A 547 21.57 30.08 24.94
CA TYR A 547 22.20 31.31 25.43
C TYR A 547 23.69 31.38 25.14
N VAL A 548 24.20 32.60 25.00
CA VAL A 548 25.63 32.92 24.98
C VAL A 548 25.93 33.90 26.11
N TYR A 549 27.03 33.68 26.83
CA TYR A 549 27.48 34.59 27.86
C TYR A 549 28.59 35.50 27.33
N PHE A 550 28.34 36.81 27.32
CA PHE A 550 29.34 37.81 26.95
C PHE A 550 29.58 38.74 28.14
N LYS A 551 30.84 38.87 28.58
CA LYS A 551 31.24 39.72 29.72
C LYS A 551 30.35 39.55 30.97
N GLY A 552 29.94 38.32 31.26
CA GLY A 552 29.12 37.99 32.44
C GLY A 552 27.64 38.39 32.35
N MET A 553 27.13 38.71 31.15
CA MET A 553 25.70 38.91 30.86
C MET A 553 25.16 37.81 29.93
N LYS A 554 23.89 37.40 30.14
CA LYS A 554 23.20 36.33 29.41
C LYS A 554 22.49 36.91 28.17
N PHE A 555 22.88 36.47 26.99
CA PHE A 555 22.25 36.85 25.70
C PHE A 555 21.58 35.63 25.06
N ALA A 556 20.53 35.86 24.26
CA ALA A 556 19.95 34.79 23.45
C ALA A 556 20.89 34.48 22.29
N SER A 557 21.16 33.20 22.06
CA SER A 557 21.99 32.79 20.92
C SER A 557 21.22 32.93 19.60
N ALA A 558 21.93 32.91 18.47
CA ALA A 558 21.31 32.87 17.14
C ALA A 558 20.35 31.67 17.00
N ASP A 559 20.74 30.50 17.53
CA ASP A 559 19.89 29.30 17.55
C ASP A 559 18.67 29.51 18.45
N GLY A 560 18.83 30.18 19.60
CA GLY A 560 17.74 30.50 20.50
C GLY A 560 16.68 31.40 19.84
N VAL A 561 17.10 32.47 19.18
CA VAL A 561 16.21 33.39 18.45
C VAL A 561 15.49 32.67 17.31
N TYR A 562 16.25 31.94 16.49
CA TYR A 562 15.70 31.24 15.33
C TYR A 562 14.75 30.10 15.74
N CYS A 563 15.16 29.26 16.68
CA CYS A 563 14.33 28.18 17.22
C CYS A 563 13.12 28.68 17.99
N SER A 564 13.10 29.93 18.44
CA SER A 564 11.89 30.57 18.98
C SER A 564 10.91 31.03 17.91
N GLY A 565 11.26 30.89 16.63
CA GLY A 565 10.44 31.28 15.49
C GLY A 565 10.56 32.76 15.14
N TYR A 566 11.70 33.38 15.45
CA TYR A 566 11.96 34.78 15.11
C TYR A 566 13.15 34.91 14.18
N VAL A 567 13.10 35.95 13.34
CA VAL A 567 14.19 36.37 12.45
C VAL A 567 14.27 37.88 12.44
N ILE A 568 15.45 38.39 12.14
CA ILE A 568 15.74 39.81 12.07
C ILE A 568 15.73 40.24 10.61
N VAL A 569 14.83 41.18 10.28
CA VAL A 569 14.65 41.76 8.96
C VAL A 569 15.52 43.02 8.85
N ASN A 570 16.40 43.05 7.86
CA ASN A 570 17.36 44.13 7.57
C ASN A 570 18.13 44.63 8.82
N GLY A 571 18.47 43.73 9.74
CA GLY A 571 19.20 44.06 10.98
C GLY A 571 18.48 45.01 11.96
N LYS A 572 17.24 45.43 11.67
CA LYS A 572 16.52 46.48 12.40
C LYS A 572 15.25 46.00 13.08
N PHE A 573 14.58 45.01 12.53
CA PHE A 573 13.28 44.56 13.04
C PHE A 573 13.28 43.07 13.31
N LEU A 574 12.97 42.69 14.53
CA LEU A 574 12.70 41.31 14.93
C LEU A 574 11.24 40.97 14.60
N ALA A 575 11.05 40.03 13.69
CA ALA A 575 9.75 39.57 13.23
C ALA A 575 9.59 38.07 13.48
N LYS A 576 8.35 37.63 13.74
CA LYS A 576 8.03 36.20 13.76
C LYS A 576 8.12 35.65 12.34
N SER A 577 8.85 34.55 12.16
CA SER A 577 9.07 33.93 10.85
C SER A 577 7.76 33.52 10.15
N LYS A 578 6.78 33.05 10.92
CA LYS A 578 5.43 32.71 10.43
C LYS A 578 4.63 33.91 9.91
N ASP A 579 4.92 35.11 10.39
CA ASP A 579 4.15 36.32 10.04
C ASP A 579 4.72 36.99 8.77
N LEU A 580 5.90 36.61 8.28
CA LEU A 580 6.51 37.24 7.11
C LEU A 580 5.69 37.06 5.82
N VAL A 581 4.95 35.95 5.64
CA VAL A 581 3.99 35.81 4.51
C VAL A 581 2.89 36.86 4.61
N ALA A 582 2.34 37.07 5.81
CA ALA A 582 1.32 38.08 6.03
C ALA A 582 1.90 39.48 5.77
N VAL A 583 3.14 39.75 6.18
CA VAL A 583 3.84 41.01 5.85
C VAL A 583 3.98 41.21 4.34
N ALA A 584 4.43 40.18 3.60
CA ALA A 584 4.55 40.24 2.15
C ALA A 584 3.21 40.52 1.46
N MET A 585 2.14 39.87 1.92
CA MET A 585 0.80 40.05 1.39
C MET A 585 0.22 41.44 1.73
N ILE A 586 0.43 41.95 2.95
CA ILE A 586 0.03 43.32 3.33
C ILE A 586 0.72 44.34 2.42
N LYS A 587 1.99 44.11 2.09
CA LYS A 587 2.74 44.96 1.16
C LYS A 587 2.25 44.84 -0.28
N LEU A 588 1.96 43.63 -0.76
CA LEU A 588 1.50 43.36 -2.12
C LEU A 588 0.11 43.94 -2.39
N VAL A 589 -0.84 43.71 -1.47
CA VAL A 589 -2.23 44.17 -1.60
C VAL A 589 -2.37 45.64 -1.18
N ARG A 590 -1.36 46.21 -0.52
CA ARG A 590 -1.39 47.55 0.10
C ARG A 590 -2.56 47.74 1.09
N ALA A 591 -3.04 46.65 1.67
CA ALA A 591 -4.16 46.65 2.62
C ALA A 591 -3.83 45.75 3.81
N ARG A 592 -4.20 46.22 5.02
CA ARG A 592 -4.03 45.45 6.26
C ARG A 592 -5.23 44.54 6.48
N PHE A 593 -5.08 43.26 6.19
CA PHE A 593 -6.08 42.23 6.47
C PHE A 593 -5.80 41.45 7.78
N THR A 594 -4.63 41.62 8.39
CA THR A 594 -4.29 41.04 9.70
C THR A 594 -3.31 41.94 10.47
N ASN A 595 -3.32 41.85 11.79
CA ASN A 595 -2.43 42.61 12.67
C ASN A 595 -1.14 41.84 12.92
N VAL A 596 -0.05 42.29 12.30
CA VAL A 596 1.30 41.75 12.53
C VAL A 596 2.11 42.75 13.35
N TYR A 597 2.84 42.26 14.35
CA TYR A 597 3.69 43.07 15.22
C TYR A 597 5.16 42.68 15.05
N VAL A 598 6.04 43.68 15.02
CA VAL A 598 7.50 43.55 14.94
C VAL A 598 8.17 44.38 16.01
N TYR A 599 9.32 43.93 16.50
CA TYR A 599 10.08 44.65 17.54
C TYR A 599 11.30 45.31 16.93
N GLU A 600 11.61 46.53 17.33
CA GLU A 600 12.82 47.21 16.87
C GLU A 600 14.05 46.66 17.61
N VAL A 601 15.14 46.43 16.88
CA VAL A 601 16.42 45.94 17.40
C VAL A 601 17.38 47.11 17.49
N GLU A 602 17.91 47.35 18.69
CA GLU A 602 18.84 48.44 18.99
C GLU A 602 20.12 47.86 19.59
N GLY A 603 21.19 47.80 18.78
CA GLY A 603 22.42 47.09 19.14
C GLY A 603 22.10 45.63 19.51
N ASN A 604 22.60 45.15 20.65
CA ASN A 604 22.38 43.78 21.13
C ASN A 604 21.10 43.62 21.97
N THR A 605 20.12 44.51 21.82
CA THR A 605 18.88 44.51 22.61
C THR A 605 17.64 44.70 21.75
N VAL A 606 16.50 44.17 22.21
CA VAL A 606 15.19 44.29 21.57
C VAL A 606 14.39 45.31 22.38
N LYS A 607 13.70 46.24 21.70
CA LYS A 607 12.79 47.16 22.39
C LYS A 607 11.56 46.42 22.92
N ASP A 608 11.10 46.81 24.11
CA ASP A 608 9.91 46.23 24.73
C ASP A 608 8.59 46.63 24.02
N THR A 609 8.63 47.68 23.19
CA THR A 609 7.45 48.16 22.45
C THR A 609 7.35 47.50 21.08
N ALA A 610 6.25 46.78 20.87
CA ALA A 610 5.94 46.18 19.57
C ALA A 610 5.37 47.24 18.61
N ARG A 611 5.86 47.28 17.38
CA ARG A 611 5.36 48.13 16.30
C ARG A 611 4.44 47.34 15.38
N LEU A 612 3.27 47.90 15.07
CA LEU A 612 2.36 47.33 14.08
C LEU A 612 2.92 47.49 12.67
N VAL A 613 2.82 46.44 11.85
CA VAL A 613 3.23 46.45 10.44
C VAL A 613 2.16 47.10 9.56
N CYS A 614 2.60 48.06 8.76
CA CYS A 614 1.85 48.71 7.69
C CYS A 614 2.50 48.41 6.32
N PRO A 615 1.80 48.64 5.19
CA PRO A 615 2.35 48.40 3.85
C PRO A 615 3.70 49.10 3.56
N GLU A 616 3.95 50.22 4.24
CA GLU A 616 5.19 51.01 4.11
C GLU A 616 6.30 50.61 5.09
N THR A 617 6.04 49.70 6.03
CA THR A 617 6.99 49.37 7.10
C THR A 617 8.26 48.66 6.61
N PHE A 618 8.14 47.81 5.58
CA PHE A 618 9.27 47.07 5.01
C PHE A 618 9.36 47.31 3.51
N THR A 619 10.56 47.48 2.94
CA THR A 619 10.80 47.43 1.49
C THR A 619 10.91 45.96 1.01
N TRP A 620 10.79 45.73 -0.31
CA TRP A 620 10.96 44.38 -0.86
C TRP A 620 12.40 43.86 -0.65
N SER A 621 13.40 44.76 -0.70
CA SER A 621 14.78 44.44 -0.36
C SER A 621 14.95 44.04 1.10
N ASP A 622 14.22 44.68 2.03
CA ASP A 622 14.30 44.34 3.45
C ASP A 622 13.84 42.90 3.70
N MET A 623 12.81 42.45 3.01
CA MET A 623 12.28 41.08 3.12
C MET A 623 13.24 40.00 2.63
N TRP A 624 14.21 40.35 1.79
CA TRP A 624 15.26 39.42 1.33
C TRP A 624 16.46 39.36 2.29
N GLN A 625 16.61 40.37 3.15
CA GLN A 625 17.69 40.51 4.11
C GLN A 625 17.29 39.95 5.48
N LEU A 626 17.16 38.63 5.56
CA LEU A 626 16.86 37.92 6.81
C LEU A 626 18.16 37.51 7.51
N ASN A 627 18.25 37.77 8.81
CA ASN A 627 19.39 37.40 9.64
C ASN A 627 18.94 36.95 11.03
N VAL A 628 19.85 36.34 11.79
CA VAL A 628 19.69 35.93 13.19
C VAL A 628 20.83 36.48 14.07
N THR A 629 21.85 37.11 13.47
CA THR A 629 23.03 37.63 14.17
C THR A 629 22.92 39.12 14.46
N VAL A 630 22.29 39.47 15.58
CA VAL A 630 22.41 40.82 16.19
C VAL A 630 22.58 40.73 17.73
N LEU A 631 22.76 39.55 18.32
CA LEU A 631 22.95 39.37 19.78
C LEU A 631 24.35 38.87 20.15
N LEU A 632 25.37 39.30 19.42
CA LEU A 632 26.80 39.09 19.73
C LEU A 632 27.51 40.43 19.78
#